data_AF-A0A4Y7PJD1-F1
#
_entry.id   AF-A0A4Y7PJD1-F1
#
_cell.length_a   1.000
_cell.length_b   1.000
_cell.length_c   1.000
_cell.angle_alpha   90.00
_cell.angle_beta   90.00
_cell.angle_gamma   90.00
#
_symmetry.space_group_name_H-M   'P 1'
#
loop_
_entity.id
_entity.type
_entity.pdbx_description
1 polymer ?
#
loop_
_entity_poly.entity_id
_entity_poly.type
_entity_poly.pdbx_seq_one_letter_code
_entity_poly.pdbx_strand_id
1 'polypeptide(L)'
;MRFSLALLSLAVSTFAQSIGTGFPGAGDSVSVKQRLSVRAANPVRMKYIIKINRTFEPEQQDTLDAPTDFEIANTANDITGGFATFFTQDGIGACGIRFSDNDLIGAMSPQRFQAKPDGTSALCGKQVVITNTKNNKQVTVAIQDECPNCSNRDSIGLTRGAFQIIAELSDGEVPISWHFI
;
A
#
# COMPACT_ATOMS: atom_id res chain seq x y z
N MET A 1 42.08 -19.02 -55.00
CA MET A 1 42.08 -20.50 -54.82
C MET A 1 41.34 -20.76 -53.52
N ARG A 2 40.19 -21.47 -53.51
CA ARG A 2 40.08 -22.93 -53.25
C ARG A 2 40.76 -23.34 -51.93
N PHE A 3 40.15 -24.07 -50.99
CA PHE A 3 38.78 -24.54 -50.74
C PHE A 3 38.79 -25.08 -49.29
N SER A 4 37.69 -24.99 -48.53
CA SER A 4 37.28 -26.04 -47.59
C SER A 4 35.94 -25.72 -46.94
N LEU A 5 34.90 -26.42 -47.40
CA LEU A 5 33.67 -26.61 -46.63
C LEU A 5 33.91 -27.76 -45.65
N ALA A 6 33.30 -27.70 -44.48
CA ALA A 6 32.98 -28.89 -43.69
C ALA A 6 31.51 -28.78 -43.25
N LEU A 7 30.65 -29.58 -43.87
CA LEU A 7 29.32 -29.89 -43.34
C LEU A 7 29.46 -30.96 -42.25
N LEU A 8 28.63 -30.88 -41.21
CA LEU A 8 28.00 -32.03 -40.53
C LEU A 8 26.89 -31.44 -39.61
N SER A 9 25.62 -31.51 -39.99
CA SER A 9 24.68 -32.63 -39.79
C SER A 9 23.89 -32.56 -38.48
N LEU A 10 22.67 -32.01 -38.61
CA LEU A 10 21.41 -32.45 -38.02
C LEU A 10 21.43 -33.37 -36.78
N ALA A 11 20.80 -32.88 -35.70
CA ALA A 11 20.07 -33.72 -34.74
C ALA A 11 18.80 -33.01 -34.27
N VAL A 12 17.68 -33.24 -34.98
CA VAL A 12 16.34 -32.93 -34.45
C VAL A 12 15.93 -34.13 -33.60
N SER A 13 15.67 -33.92 -32.31
CA SER A 13 15.12 -34.96 -31.44
C SER A 13 13.74 -34.56 -30.95
N THR A 14 12.74 -35.03 -31.68
CA THR A 14 11.33 -34.96 -31.28
C THR A 14 11.05 -36.10 -30.31
N PHE A 15 10.59 -35.81 -29.10
CA PHE A 15 9.87 -36.81 -28.30
C PHE A 15 8.57 -36.22 -27.76
N ALA A 16 7.47 -36.84 -28.16
CA ALA A 16 6.13 -36.55 -27.72
C ALA A 16 5.55 -37.79 -27.02
N GLN A 17 4.36 -37.62 -26.43
CA GLN A 17 3.51 -38.66 -25.82
C GLN A 17 3.92 -39.12 -24.42
N SER A 18 3.06 -38.85 -23.43
CA SER A 18 2.05 -39.85 -23.09
C SER A 18 0.82 -39.21 -22.43
N ILE A 19 -0.35 -39.78 -22.68
CA ILE A 19 -1.66 -39.37 -22.15
C ILE A 19 -2.11 -40.37 -21.09
N GLY A 20 -2.36 -39.89 -19.87
CA GLY A 20 -2.85 -40.70 -18.74
C GLY A 20 -4.33 -40.44 -18.46
N THR A 21 -5.20 -41.39 -18.80
CA THR A 21 -6.65 -41.37 -18.53
C THR A 21 -6.98 -42.00 -17.17
N GLY A 22 -7.89 -41.42 -16.36
CA GLY A 22 -8.39 -42.10 -15.14
C GLY A 22 -9.26 -41.30 -14.17
N PHE A 23 -10.56 -41.15 -14.46
CA PHE A 23 -11.68 -41.03 -13.49
C PHE A 23 -12.32 -42.44 -13.33
N PRO A 24 -13.29 -42.74 -12.42
CA PRO A 24 -13.91 -41.94 -11.34
C PRO A 24 -14.09 -42.68 -9.96
N GLY A 25 -14.56 -41.95 -8.93
CA GLY A 25 -15.42 -42.45 -7.83
C GLY A 25 -14.80 -42.52 -6.42
N ALA A 26 -15.57 -42.63 -5.31
CA ALA A 26 -16.97 -42.26 -5.01
C ALA A 26 -17.23 -42.43 -3.48
N GLY A 27 -18.06 -41.57 -2.87
CA GLY A 27 -18.47 -41.66 -1.43
C GLY A 27 -17.42 -41.11 -0.43
N ASP A 28 -17.77 -40.50 0.71
CA ASP A 28 -19.08 -40.35 1.35
C ASP A 28 -19.38 -38.92 1.83
N SER A 29 -20.67 -38.65 2.08
CA SER A 29 -21.19 -37.33 2.48
C SER A 29 -21.40 -37.22 3.99
N VAL A 30 -20.91 -36.14 4.62
CA VAL A 30 -21.40 -35.70 5.93
C VAL A 30 -21.84 -34.23 5.85
N SER A 31 -23.13 -34.01 6.09
CA SER A 31 -23.78 -32.70 6.01
C SER A 31 -23.66 -31.94 7.33
N VAL A 32 -22.98 -30.79 7.32
CA VAL A 32 -23.14 -29.76 8.37
C VAL A 32 -23.78 -28.52 7.77
N LYS A 33 -25.11 -28.43 7.91
CA LYS A 33 -25.86 -27.19 7.65
C LYS A 33 -25.72 -26.26 8.84
N GLN A 34 -25.14 -25.09 8.67
CA GLN A 34 -25.48 -23.96 9.54
C GLN A 34 -25.66 -22.68 8.72
N ARG A 35 -26.60 -21.84 9.15
CA ARG A 35 -27.36 -20.93 8.27
C ARG A 35 -26.72 -19.56 8.14
N LEU A 36 -26.86 -18.94 6.96
CA LEU A 36 -26.86 -17.49 6.86
C LEU A 36 -28.01 -16.91 7.70
N SER A 37 -27.74 -15.81 8.39
CA SER A 37 -28.77 -14.88 8.86
C SER A 37 -28.21 -13.46 8.89
N VAL A 38 -28.30 -12.76 7.76
CA VAL A 38 -28.10 -11.31 7.71
C VAL A 38 -29.23 -10.63 8.47
N ARG A 39 -28.90 -9.78 9.45
CA ARG A 39 -29.81 -8.70 9.90
C ARG A 39 -29.03 -7.42 10.11
N ALA A 40 -29.41 -6.40 9.34
CA ALA A 40 -28.94 -5.05 9.46
C ALA A 40 -29.65 -4.30 10.60
N ALA A 41 -29.12 -3.11 10.90
CA ALA A 41 -29.74 -2.02 11.67
C ALA A 41 -30.11 -2.33 13.14
N ASN A 42 -29.39 -1.67 14.05
CA ASN A 42 -29.85 -1.38 15.40
C ASN A 42 -30.38 0.06 15.45
N PRO A 43 -31.68 0.32 15.20
CA PRO A 43 -32.27 1.64 15.41
C PRO A 43 -32.48 1.88 16.91
N VAL A 44 -31.78 2.89 17.45
CA VAL A 44 -31.92 3.34 18.84
C VAL A 44 -33.39 3.63 19.16
N ARG A 45 -33.99 2.88 20.09
CA ARG A 45 -35.34 3.19 20.61
C ARG A 45 -35.40 3.18 22.14
N MET A 46 -35.27 4.39 22.68
CA MET A 46 -35.57 4.79 24.06
C MET A 46 -36.92 4.24 24.56
N LYS A 47 -36.94 3.63 25.77
CA LYS A 47 -38.07 3.56 26.76
C LYS A 47 -37.65 2.67 27.95
N TYR A 48 -37.23 3.25 29.09
CA TYR A 48 -38.03 3.77 30.23
C TYR A 48 -38.36 2.74 31.35
N ILE A 49 -37.60 2.85 32.46
CA ILE A 49 -37.93 2.69 33.91
C ILE A 49 -38.84 1.54 34.37
N ILE A 50 -38.30 0.65 35.23
CA ILE A 50 -38.97 0.14 36.47
C ILE A 50 -37.90 -0.01 37.59
N LYS A 51 -38.28 0.19 38.86
CA LYS A 51 -37.44 -0.02 40.08
C LYS A 51 -37.63 -1.47 40.63
N ILE A 52 -37.07 -1.97 41.74
CA ILE A 52 -36.35 -1.43 42.92
C ILE A 52 -35.42 -2.53 43.50
N ASN A 53 -34.58 -2.16 44.47
CA ASN A 53 -34.04 -3.00 45.56
C ASN A 53 -33.30 -4.31 45.22
N ARG A 54 -31.97 -4.29 45.38
CA ARG A 54 -31.32 -5.20 46.34
C ARG A 54 -30.02 -4.62 46.92
N THR A 55 -29.53 -5.28 47.96
CA THR A 55 -28.69 -4.75 49.03
C THR A 55 -27.21 -4.57 48.64
N PHE A 56 -26.52 -3.79 49.47
CA PHE A 56 -25.19 -3.22 49.31
C PHE A 56 -24.19 -3.98 50.19
N GLU A 57 -22.98 -4.30 49.69
CA GLU A 57 -21.69 -4.38 50.41
C GLU A 57 -20.54 -4.71 49.40
N PRO A 58 -19.25 -4.47 49.71
CA PRO A 58 -18.42 -3.64 48.79
C PRO A 58 -17.06 -4.25 48.40
N GLU A 59 -16.51 -3.79 47.26
CA GLU A 59 -15.08 -3.79 46.83
C GLU A 59 -15.04 -3.21 45.39
N GLN A 60 -14.13 -2.35 44.91
CA GLN A 60 -13.16 -1.41 45.51
C GLN A 60 -13.12 -0.10 44.69
N GLN A 61 -12.47 0.95 45.19
CA GLN A 61 -12.33 2.25 44.54
C GLN A 61 -10.87 2.48 44.10
N ASP A 62 -10.60 2.39 42.78
CA ASP A 62 -9.50 3.03 42.04
C ASP A 62 -9.59 2.56 40.57
N THR A 63 -9.38 3.35 39.50
CA THR A 63 -9.22 4.80 39.35
C THR A 63 -10.11 5.29 38.20
N LEU A 64 -10.13 6.61 37.96
CA LEU A 64 -10.56 7.20 36.69
C LEU A 64 -9.79 6.55 35.51
N ASP A 65 -10.49 6.23 34.42
CA ASP A 65 -10.09 6.63 33.06
C ASP A 65 -11.24 6.36 32.07
N ALA A 66 -11.47 7.30 31.16
CA ALA A 66 -12.45 7.14 30.09
C ALA A 66 -11.84 6.35 28.93
N PRO A 67 -12.62 5.55 28.18
CA PRO A 67 -12.19 5.09 26.87
C PRO A 67 -12.16 6.29 25.91
N THR A 68 -11.07 7.05 25.92
CA THR A 68 -10.70 7.88 24.77
C THR A 68 -10.29 6.91 23.67
N ASP A 69 -11.25 6.58 22.81
CA ASP A 69 -11.05 5.77 21.61
C ASP A 69 -10.25 6.60 20.60
N PHE A 70 -8.97 6.82 20.92
CA PHE A 70 -7.96 7.12 19.91
C PHE A 70 -7.82 5.85 19.09
N GLU A 71 -8.52 5.85 17.96
CA GLU A 71 -8.40 4.84 16.91
C GLU A 71 -6.91 4.57 16.68
N ILE A 72 -6.45 3.40 17.14
CA ILE A 72 -5.12 2.89 16.81
C ILE A 72 -5.17 2.53 15.33
N ALA A 73 -4.98 3.56 14.50
CA ALA A 73 -4.63 3.39 13.10
C ALA A 73 -3.45 2.42 13.02
N ASN A 74 -3.37 1.67 11.92
CA ASN A 74 -2.47 0.52 11.82
C ASN A 74 -1.01 0.93 11.55
N THR A 75 -0.44 1.75 12.46
CA THR A 75 0.88 2.40 12.38
C THR A 75 2.06 1.42 12.42
N ALA A 76 1.80 0.11 12.49
CA ALA A 76 2.82 -0.94 12.51
C ALA A 76 3.68 -1.00 11.21
N ASN A 77 3.20 -0.40 10.11
CA ASN A 77 3.91 -0.37 8.82
C ASN A 77 4.23 1.05 8.32
N ASP A 78 3.89 2.10 9.07
CA ASP A 78 4.13 3.48 8.64
C ASP A 78 5.60 3.88 8.81
N ILE A 79 6.19 4.34 7.72
CA ILE A 79 7.49 5.02 7.70
C ILE A 79 7.24 6.47 8.11
N THR A 80 7.98 6.94 9.11
CA THR A 80 7.81 8.26 9.74
C THR A 80 9.12 9.05 9.73
N GLY A 81 9.05 10.35 10.02
CA GLY A 81 10.21 11.25 10.00
C GLY A 81 10.62 11.74 8.60
N GLY A 82 9.84 11.41 7.58
CA GLY A 82 9.98 11.95 6.22
C GLY A 82 9.31 13.31 6.05
N PHE A 83 9.67 13.99 4.96
CA PHE A 83 9.03 15.23 4.52
C PHE A 83 8.51 15.10 3.09
N ALA A 84 7.36 15.71 2.79
CA ALA A 84 6.93 15.96 1.43
C ALA A 84 7.35 17.36 1.00
N THR A 85 7.92 17.46 -0.20
CA THR A 85 8.11 18.71 -0.96
C THR A 85 7.36 18.60 -2.27
N PHE A 86 7.41 19.63 -3.13
CA PHE A 86 6.85 19.55 -4.49
C PHE A 86 7.87 19.87 -5.59
N PHE A 87 7.63 19.33 -6.79
CA PHE A 87 8.41 19.60 -8.00
C PHE A 87 7.53 19.72 -9.25
N THR A 88 8.14 20.23 -10.33
CA THR A 88 7.55 20.43 -11.66
C THR A 88 8.59 20.03 -12.72
N GLN A 89 8.23 19.18 -13.67
CA GLN A 89 9.15 18.56 -14.63
C GLN A 89 8.52 18.28 -16.01
N ASP A 90 7.20 18.00 -16.10
CA ASP A 90 6.47 17.51 -17.30
C ASP A 90 7.36 16.71 -18.29
N GLY A 91 7.75 15.51 -17.87
CA GLY A 91 8.84 14.80 -18.50
C GLY A 91 8.91 13.32 -18.11
N ILE A 92 10.03 12.70 -18.48
CA ILE A 92 10.34 11.31 -18.16
C ILE A 92 11.08 11.29 -16.82
N GLY A 93 10.58 10.52 -15.84
CA GLY A 93 11.29 10.28 -14.57
C GLY A 93 12.29 9.13 -14.65
N ALA A 94 13.03 8.90 -13.56
CA ALA A 94 14.02 7.81 -13.43
C ALA A 94 13.46 6.41 -13.75
N CYS A 95 12.16 6.19 -13.60
CA CYS A 95 11.51 4.93 -13.99
C CYS A 95 11.23 4.78 -15.50
N GLY A 96 11.63 5.74 -16.33
CA GLY A 96 11.44 5.71 -17.78
C GLY A 96 10.02 6.00 -18.25
N ILE A 97 9.11 6.34 -17.33
CA ILE A 97 7.72 6.70 -17.61
C ILE A 97 7.59 8.22 -17.69
N ARG A 98 6.82 8.71 -18.68
CA ARG A 98 6.46 10.13 -18.79
C ARG A 98 5.24 10.44 -17.92
N PHE A 99 5.30 11.53 -17.16
CA PHE A 99 4.18 12.05 -16.36
C PHE A 99 4.10 13.58 -16.43
N SER A 100 2.92 14.12 -16.11
CA SER A 100 2.65 15.56 -16.00
C SER A 100 2.75 16.05 -14.55
N ASP A 101 2.92 17.36 -14.37
CA ASP A 101 2.96 18.00 -13.04
C ASP A 101 1.65 17.89 -12.24
N ASN A 102 0.56 17.45 -12.88
CA ASN A 102 -0.75 17.27 -12.26
C ASN A 102 -1.08 15.80 -11.97
N ASP A 103 -0.21 14.86 -12.38
CA ASP A 103 -0.40 13.44 -12.12
C ASP A 103 -0.17 13.13 -10.63
N LEU A 104 -0.50 11.92 -10.18
CA LEU A 104 -0.28 11.49 -8.78
C LEU A 104 1.02 10.71 -8.64
N ILE A 105 2.15 11.42 -8.83
CA ILE A 105 3.49 10.84 -8.84
C ILE A 105 4.33 11.32 -7.64
N GLY A 106 5.06 10.38 -7.05
CA GLY A 106 6.11 10.62 -6.05
C GLY A 106 7.51 10.28 -6.56
N ALA A 107 8.49 11.03 -6.06
CA ALA A 107 9.92 10.88 -6.30
C ALA A 107 10.61 10.55 -4.96
N MET A 108 11.24 9.39 -4.85
CA MET A 108 11.89 8.96 -3.59
C MET A 108 13.35 9.38 -3.51
N SER A 109 13.87 9.61 -2.30
CA SER A 109 15.31 9.85 -2.10
C SER A 109 16.19 8.73 -2.69
N PRO A 110 17.44 8.99 -3.10
CA PRO A 110 18.36 7.98 -3.63
C PRO A 110 18.53 6.77 -2.70
N GLN A 111 18.54 7.01 -1.38
CA GLN A 111 18.73 5.99 -0.36
C GLN A 111 17.50 5.06 -0.18
N ARG A 112 16.32 5.47 -0.65
CA ARG A 112 15.14 4.60 -0.78
C ARG A 112 15.04 4.02 -2.18
N PHE A 113 15.17 4.87 -3.20
CA PHE A 113 14.99 4.53 -4.60
C PHE A 113 15.99 3.46 -5.06
N GLN A 114 17.26 3.54 -4.66
CA GLN A 114 18.29 2.53 -4.95
C GLN A 114 18.32 2.18 -6.46
N ALA A 115 18.59 3.19 -7.29
CA ALA A 115 18.71 3.01 -8.73
C ALA A 115 19.74 1.94 -9.10
N LYS A 116 19.38 1.11 -10.06
CA LYS A 116 20.24 0.11 -10.70
C LYS A 116 21.17 0.80 -11.72
N PRO A 117 22.16 0.09 -12.28
CA PRO A 117 23.02 0.63 -13.35
C PRO A 117 22.29 1.07 -14.64
N ASP A 118 21.03 0.66 -14.83
CA ASP A 118 20.16 1.11 -15.94
C ASP A 118 19.36 2.39 -15.62
N GLY A 119 19.53 2.97 -14.43
CA GLY A 119 18.80 4.14 -13.92
C GLY A 119 17.46 3.82 -13.24
N THR A 120 16.96 2.59 -13.35
CA THR A 120 15.63 2.20 -12.83
C THR A 120 15.68 1.64 -11.42
N SER A 121 14.55 1.65 -10.71
CA SER A 121 14.39 1.06 -9.38
C SER A 121 13.46 -0.16 -9.37
N ALA A 122 13.61 -1.01 -8.36
CA ALA A 122 12.60 -2.02 -7.99
C ALA A 122 11.31 -1.39 -7.39
N LEU A 123 11.34 -0.11 -7.03
CA LEU A 123 10.20 0.66 -6.54
C LEU A 123 9.39 1.33 -7.67
N CYS A 124 9.86 1.28 -8.92
CA CYS A 124 9.15 1.84 -10.06
C CYS A 124 7.75 1.23 -10.22
N GLY A 125 6.73 2.09 -10.29
CA GLY A 125 5.33 1.69 -10.36
C GLY A 125 4.73 1.16 -9.04
N LYS A 126 5.49 1.11 -7.94
CA LYS A 126 4.91 0.89 -6.60
C LYS A 126 4.09 2.10 -6.19
N GLN A 127 3.06 1.86 -5.39
CA GLN A 127 2.25 2.93 -4.82
C GLN A 127 2.53 3.08 -3.33
N VAL A 128 2.39 4.31 -2.85
CA VAL A 128 2.45 4.65 -1.43
C VAL A 128 1.26 5.51 -1.06
N VAL A 129 0.73 5.31 0.15
CA VAL A 129 -0.20 6.24 0.79
C VAL A 129 0.64 7.17 1.65
N ILE A 130 0.46 8.49 1.46
CA ILE A 130 1.19 9.54 2.17
C ILE A 130 0.20 10.37 2.97
N THR A 131 0.46 10.49 4.28
CA THR A 131 -0.33 11.27 5.24
C THR A 131 0.47 12.49 5.70
N ASN A 132 -0.08 13.69 5.56
CA ASN A 132 0.49 14.89 6.18
C ASN A 132 0.14 14.91 7.67
N THR A 133 1.16 14.82 8.53
CA THR A 133 0.96 14.67 9.99
C THR A 133 0.51 15.95 10.70
N LYS A 134 0.50 17.10 10.01
CA LYS A 134 -0.07 18.36 10.54
C LYS A 134 -1.59 18.45 10.40
N ASN A 135 -2.17 17.82 9.37
CA ASN A 135 -3.59 18.01 9.02
C ASN A 135 -4.37 16.72 8.69
N ASN A 136 -3.70 15.56 8.77
CA ASN A 136 -4.25 14.22 8.49
C ASN A 136 -4.83 14.02 7.08
N LYS A 137 -4.54 14.92 6.12
CA LYS A 137 -4.88 14.72 4.72
C LYS A 137 -3.97 13.65 4.11
N GLN A 138 -4.53 12.88 3.19
CA GLN A 138 -3.85 11.75 2.54
C GLN A 138 -3.88 11.85 1.01
N VAL A 139 -2.84 11.34 0.37
CA VAL A 139 -2.76 11.13 -1.08
C VAL A 139 -2.09 9.79 -1.37
N THR A 140 -2.61 9.05 -2.35
CA THR A 140 -1.94 7.87 -2.91
C THR A 140 -1.18 8.29 -4.16
N VAL A 141 0.11 7.96 -4.25
CA VAL A 141 0.94 8.28 -5.43
C VAL A 141 1.71 7.05 -5.92
N ALA A 142 1.97 7.01 -7.22
CA ALA A 142 2.89 6.04 -7.81
C ALA A 142 4.32 6.58 -7.80
N ILE A 143 5.29 5.73 -7.44
CA ILE A 143 6.71 6.08 -7.49
C ILE A 143 7.22 5.90 -8.92
N GLN A 144 7.58 6.99 -9.58
CA GLN A 144 8.08 7.00 -10.96
C GLN A 144 9.41 7.78 -11.12
N ASP A 145 9.93 8.36 -10.05
CA ASP A 145 11.14 9.19 -10.12
C ASP A 145 12.04 9.08 -8.88
N GLU A 146 13.25 9.63 -9.01
CA GLU A 146 14.23 9.81 -7.95
C GLU A 146 14.32 11.30 -7.57
N CYS A 147 14.55 11.58 -6.29
CA CYS A 147 14.63 12.93 -5.73
C CYS A 147 16.01 13.18 -5.12
N PRO A 148 17.05 13.53 -5.91
CA PRO A 148 18.44 13.61 -5.42
C PRO A 148 18.68 14.64 -4.31
N ASN A 149 17.80 15.63 -4.20
CA ASN A 149 17.84 16.71 -3.23
C ASN A 149 16.80 16.57 -2.09
N CYS A 150 16.15 15.41 -1.95
CA CYS A 150 15.18 15.18 -0.88
C CYS A 150 15.83 15.26 0.51
N SER A 151 15.17 15.96 1.43
CA SER A 151 15.72 16.43 2.71
C SER A 151 16.24 15.31 3.63
N ASN A 152 15.66 14.11 3.55
CA ASN A 152 16.21 12.91 4.17
C ASN A 152 15.81 11.64 3.40
N ARG A 153 16.30 10.48 3.88
CA ARG A 153 16.04 9.17 3.29
C ARG A 153 14.55 8.86 3.09
N ASP A 154 13.70 9.29 4.00
CA ASP A 154 12.29 8.94 4.05
C ASP A 154 11.37 10.07 3.53
N SER A 155 11.98 11.14 2.99
CA SER A 155 11.30 12.20 2.24
C SER A 155 10.90 11.77 0.83
N ILE A 156 9.80 12.34 0.34
CA ILE A 156 9.23 12.10 -0.98
C ILE A 156 8.93 13.44 -1.65
N GLY A 157 9.56 13.73 -2.79
CA GLY A 157 9.16 14.84 -3.64
C GLY A 157 7.86 14.49 -4.34
N LEU A 158 6.86 15.37 -4.31
CA LEU A 158 5.58 15.15 -4.97
C LEU A 158 5.44 16.01 -6.23
N THR A 159 4.78 15.47 -7.24
CA THR A 159 4.25 16.31 -8.32
C THR A 159 3.33 17.40 -7.74
N ARG A 160 3.35 18.59 -8.35
CA ARG A 160 2.59 19.77 -7.89
C ARG A 160 1.11 19.43 -7.61
N GLY A 161 0.47 18.64 -8.47
CA GLY A 161 -0.92 18.17 -8.28
C GLY A 161 -1.10 17.30 -7.05
N ALA A 162 -0.22 16.32 -6.83
CA ALA A 162 -0.26 15.45 -5.65
C ALA A 162 -0.02 16.22 -4.35
N PHE A 163 0.92 17.17 -4.32
CA PHE A 163 1.21 17.96 -3.13
C PHE A 163 0.00 18.82 -2.71
N GLN A 164 -0.70 19.43 -3.68
CA GLN A 164 -1.87 20.27 -3.44
C GLN A 164 -3.06 19.54 -2.80
N ILE A 165 -3.07 18.20 -2.78
CA ILE A 165 -4.07 17.40 -2.07
C ILE A 165 -3.80 17.44 -0.55
N ILE A 166 -2.55 17.41 -0.13
CA ILE A 166 -2.16 17.30 1.30
C ILE A 166 -1.69 18.60 1.94
N ALA A 167 -1.28 19.60 1.17
CA ALA A 167 -0.71 20.86 1.65
C ALA A 167 -0.95 22.02 0.67
N GLU A 168 -0.71 23.26 1.08
CA GLU A 168 -0.70 24.40 0.16
C GLU A 168 0.71 24.63 -0.38
N LEU A 169 0.87 25.06 -1.64
CA LEU A 169 2.21 25.27 -2.23
C LEU A 169 3.07 26.29 -1.44
N SER A 170 2.44 27.18 -0.69
CA SER A 170 3.07 28.11 0.26
C SER A 170 3.70 27.44 1.49
N ASP A 171 3.29 26.22 1.85
CA ASP A 171 3.92 25.46 2.94
C ASP A 171 5.35 25.03 2.57
N GLY A 172 5.61 24.79 1.27
CA GLY A 172 6.91 24.38 0.70
C GLY A 172 7.32 22.94 1.05
N GLU A 173 7.42 22.65 2.35
CA GLU A 173 7.75 21.34 2.90
C GLU A 173 6.82 21.01 4.09
N VAL A 174 6.26 19.80 4.11
CA VAL A 174 5.39 19.32 5.20
C VAL A 174 5.87 17.96 5.75
N PRO A 175 5.77 17.72 7.07
CA PRO A 175 6.11 16.42 7.64
C PRO A 175 5.06 15.37 7.24
N ILE A 176 5.53 14.16 6.95
CA ILE A 176 4.68 13.05 6.50
C ILE A 176 4.95 11.74 7.25
N SER A 177 3.94 10.88 7.27
CA SER A 177 4.09 9.43 7.39
C SER A 177 3.58 8.76 6.13
N TRP A 178 4.12 7.58 5.79
CA TRP A 178 3.71 6.87 4.58
C TRP A 178 3.98 5.36 4.63
N HIS A 179 3.24 4.58 3.85
CA HIS A 179 3.47 3.14 3.68
C HIS A 179 3.25 2.70 2.23
N PHE A 180 3.82 1.55 1.86
CA PHE A 180 3.58 0.90 0.58
C PHE A 180 2.25 0.13 0.59
N ILE A 181 1.63 0.03 -0.59
CA ILE A 181 0.44 -0.80 -0.87
C ILE A 181 0.67 -1.80 -2.02
#